data_AF-F7NNE0-F1
#
_entry.id   AF-F7NNE0-F1
#
_cell.length_a   1.000
_cell.length_b   1.000
_cell.length_c   1.000
_cell.angle_alpha   90.00
_cell.angle_beta   90.00
_cell.angle_gamma   90.00
#
_symmetry.space_group_name_H-M   'P 1'
#
loop_
_entity.id
_entity.type
_entity.pdbx_description
1 polymer ?
#
loop_
_entity_poly.entity_id
_entity_poly.type
_entity_poly.pdbx_seq_one_letter_code
_entity_poly.pdbx_strand_id
1 'polypeptide(L)'
;TVAEMNPPLETPQVPQVSSQSQPNPAESSTQNGDATINTLVSIPASEQTKAPTVSTKDTLKKIKAMWDNILGADSVKNADTLGEKQGAIRILFRSQSNFGDMLWLYEKVHATQTDAFNAMFNDLEYYLGATVVSDIQSEAISTQTSAQGTGKEINQILYNNNAVYKHETDLIARINSINTTKFNWDVNNFQKIYKKNKATYEEISKKTGVPPELIAALHYRESGCDFTTYLHNGDPLGKPTTHVPEGKNFNNFTDAAVDALLEKSYIRDKYGLSANSDDMAAMMAFAESYNGLGYYQYHKDTVSPYVYSGTNVYQKGKYDWDSHYNPTLVDAQPGVYLLINSLKK
;
A
#
# COMPACT_ATOMS: atom_id res chain seq x y z
N THR A 1 -19.05 -33.64 -16.33
CA THR A 1 -20.39 -34.22 -16.45
C THR A 1 -21.40 -33.17 -16.04
N VAL A 2 -22.46 -33.02 -16.83
CA VAL A 2 -23.52 -32.01 -16.70
C VAL A 2 -24.38 -32.32 -15.46
N ALA A 3 -24.75 -31.28 -14.69
CA ALA A 3 -25.98 -31.22 -13.87
C ALA A 3 -26.16 -29.74 -13.46
N GLU A 4 -27.01 -28.98 -14.15
CA GLU A 4 -28.46 -28.85 -13.96
C GLU A 4 -28.85 -27.77 -12.94
N MET A 5 -29.42 -26.69 -13.47
CA MET A 5 -30.19 -25.69 -12.75
C MET A 5 -31.46 -26.31 -12.14
N ASN A 6 -31.86 -25.88 -10.94
CA ASN A 6 -33.27 -25.87 -10.54
C ASN A 6 -33.57 -24.71 -9.54
N PRO A 7 -34.83 -24.24 -9.46
CA PRO A 7 -35.25 -22.86 -9.15
C PRO A 7 -35.73 -22.68 -7.67
N PRO A 8 -36.27 -21.50 -7.25
CA PRO A 8 -36.21 -21.04 -5.85
C PRO A 8 -37.33 -21.60 -4.97
N LEU A 9 -37.04 -21.83 -3.69
CA LEU A 9 -38.05 -22.20 -2.68
C LEU A 9 -37.93 -21.34 -1.42
N GLU A 10 -38.98 -20.55 -1.24
CA GLU A 10 -39.73 -20.21 -0.02
C GLU A 10 -39.01 -19.87 1.30
N THR A 11 -39.36 -18.69 1.80
CA THR A 11 -39.19 -18.23 3.18
C THR A 11 -39.95 -19.09 4.18
N PRO A 12 -39.34 -19.41 5.34
CA PRO A 12 -40.07 -19.63 6.58
C PRO A 12 -39.69 -18.64 7.69
N GLN A 13 -40.65 -18.52 8.60
CA GLN A 13 -40.87 -17.45 9.55
C GLN A 13 -39.89 -17.37 10.74
N VAL A 14 -39.85 -16.15 11.29
CA VAL A 14 -39.34 -15.74 12.60
C VAL A 14 -39.93 -16.58 13.75
N PRO A 15 -39.12 -16.92 14.76
CA PRO A 15 -39.58 -16.93 16.15
C PRO A 15 -38.88 -15.86 16.99
N GLN A 16 -39.68 -15.13 17.79
CA GLN A 16 -39.24 -14.18 18.80
C GLN A 16 -38.86 -14.87 20.13
N VAL A 17 -38.13 -14.08 20.95
CA VAL A 17 -38.05 -14.06 22.43
C VAL A 17 -36.98 -14.94 23.09
N SER A 18 -35.94 -14.33 23.67
CA SER A 18 -35.94 -14.01 25.11
C SER A 18 -34.66 -13.31 25.57
N SER A 19 -34.86 -12.35 26.47
CA SER A 19 -33.94 -11.49 27.19
C SER A 19 -33.05 -12.24 28.19
N GLN A 20 -31.79 -11.82 28.33
CA GLN A 20 -31.13 -11.68 29.63
C GLN A 20 -29.87 -10.80 29.53
N SER A 21 -29.61 -10.10 30.63
CA SER A 21 -28.90 -8.83 30.73
C SER A 21 -27.59 -8.93 31.53
N GLN A 22 -26.51 -8.33 30.98
CA GLN A 22 -25.35 -7.67 31.66
C GLN A 22 -24.42 -8.57 32.53
N PRO A 23 -23.17 -8.17 32.89
CA PRO A 23 -22.58 -6.82 32.83
C PRO A 23 -21.15 -6.68 32.23
N ASN A 24 -20.83 -5.40 31.99
CA ASN A 24 -19.53 -4.81 31.64
C ASN A 24 -18.45 -5.00 32.73
N PRO A 25 -17.15 -4.90 32.41
CA PRO A 25 -16.32 -4.00 33.22
C PRO A 25 -15.22 -3.20 32.48
N ALA A 26 -15.14 -1.95 32.92
CA ALA A 26 -13.96 -1.17 33.27
C ALA A 26 -13.05 -0.57 32.19
N GLU A 27 -13.21 0.76 32.06
CA GLU A 27 -12.23 1.77 31.66
C GLU A 27 -10.91 1.67 32.46
N SER A 28 -9.78 1.93 31.81
CA SER A 28 -8.58 2.47 32.48
C SER A 28 -7.98 3.60 31.68
N SER A 29 -7.91 4.76 32.33
CA SER A 29 -7.35 6.03 31.90
C SER A 29 -5.86 6.13 32.22
N THR A 30 -5.08 6.71 31.30
CA THR A 30 -3.76 7.34 31.58
C THR A 30 -3.56 8.44 30.52
N GLN A 31 -3.97 9.68 30.82
CA GLN A 31 -3.14 10.80 31.31
C GLN A 31 -2.14 11.38 30.28
N ASN A 32 -2.50 12.57 29.81
CA ASN A 32 -1.69 13.53 29.06
C ASN A 32 -0.46 13.96 29.87
N GLY A 33 0.73 13.84 29.28
CA GLY A 33 1.97 14.48 29.75
C GLY A 33 2.40 15.56 28.75
N ASP A 34 2.23 16.81 29.15
CA ASP A 34 2.69 18.02 28.45
C ASP A 34 4.23 18.05 28.44
N ALA A 35 4.85 17.74 27.29
CA ALA A 35 6.26 18.01 27.06
C ALA A 35 6.39 19.40 26.43
N THR A 36 6.79 20.38 27.25
CA THR A 36 7.04 21.76 26.85
C THR A 36 8.16 21.80 25.80
N ILE A 37 7.77 21.99 24.54
CA ILE A 37 8.68 22.25 23.43
C ILE A 37 9.26 23.64 23.66
N ASN A 38 10.54 23.71 24.04
CA ASN A 38 11.31 24.95 23.85
C ASN A 38 11.18 25.33 22.38
N THR A 39 10.55 26.48 22.16
CA THR A 39 10.22 27.08 20.85
C THR A 39 11.31 26.83 19.83
N LEU A 40 11.02 25.92 18.90
CA LEU A 40 11.86 25.60 17.76
C LEU A 40 12.04 26.86 16.91
N VAL A 41 13.26 27.07 16.44
CA VAL A 41 13.56 27.99 15.34
C VAL A 41 13.00 27.35 14.08
N SER A 42 11.69 27.43 13.90
CA SER A 42 10.99 27.05 12.67
C SER A 42 11.57 27.86 11.51
N ILE A 43 11.86 27.22 10.38
CA ILE A 43 12.22 27.95 9.17
C ILE A 43 10.96 28.73 8.73
N PRO A 44 11.00 30.06 8.61
CA PRO A 44 9.83 30.83 8.20
C PRO A 44 9.34 30.36 6.83
N ALA A 45 8.02 30.22 6.66
CA ALA A 45 7.41 29.86 5.37
C ALA A 45 7.84 30.79 4.20
N SER A 46 8.28 32.02 4.52
CA SER A 46 8.84 32.99 3.57
C SER A 46 10.23 32.62 3.02
N GLU A 47 11.00 31.75 3.69
CA GLU A 47 12.24 31.18 3.16
C GLU A 47 11.97 29.98 2.23
N GLN A 48 10.88 29.23 2.45
CA GLN A 48 10.53 28.03 1.69
C GLN A 48 10.05 28.33 0.25
N THR A 49 9.68 29.58 -0.06
CA THR A 49 9.10 30.01 -1.35
C THR A 49 10.08 30.66 -2.32
N LYS A 50 11.38 30.77 -2.00
CA LYS A 50 12.39 31.39 -2.88
C LYS A 50 13.13 30.36 -3.76
N ALA A 51 13.36 30.71 -5.03
CA ALA A 51 14.18 29.95 -5.99
C ALA A 51 15.61 29.68 -5.45
N PRO A 52 16.30 28.60 -5.88
CA PRO A 52 17.42 28.02 -5.15
C PRO A 52 18.71 28.84 -5.29
N THR A 53 18.98 29.69 -4.30
CA THR A 53 20.28 30.38 -4.12
C THR A 53 20.83 30.20 -2.69
N VAL A 54 20.42 29.15 -1.97
CA VAL A 54 21.01 28.81 -0.67
C VAL A 54 22.22 27.93 -0.89
N SER A 55 23.40 28.38 -0.43
CA SER A 55 24.67 27.66 -0.49
C SER A 55 24.58 26.28 0.17
N THR A 56 25.04 25.22 -0.51
CA THR A 56 25.13 23.85 0.04
C THR A 56 25.77 23.82 1.42
N LYS A 57 26.80 24.65 1.63
CA LYS A 57 27.51 24.76 2.91
C LYS A 57 26.61 25.30 4.03
N ASP A 58 25.74 26.26 3.73
CA ASP A 58 24.86 26.85 4.73
C ASP A 58 23.64 25.97 5.00
N THR A 59 23.15 25.25 3.99
CA THR A 59 22.12 24.22 4.17
C THR A 59 22.62 23.07 5.04
N LEU A 60 23.85 22.59 4.84
CA LEU A 60 24.46 21.56 5.71
C LEU A 60 24.63 22.04 7.15
N LYS A 61 24.97 23.32 7.38
CA LYS A 61 24.98 23.89 8.74
C LYS A 61 23.60 23.90 9.38
N LYS A 62 22.54 24.22 8.62
CA LYS A 62 21.15 24.21 9.13
C LYS A 62 20.73 22.80 9.54
N ILE A 63 21.02 21.79 8.70
CA ILE A 63 20.72 20.39 9.04
C ILE A 63 21.48 19.96 10.31
N LYS A 64 22.78 20.28 10.38
CA LYS A 64 23.58 19.98 11.57
C LYS A 64 23.03 20.64 12.84
N ALA A 65 22.64 21.91 12.77
CA ALA A 65 22.08 22.63 13.92
C ALA A 65 20.75 22.02 14.38
N MET A 66 19.87 21.63 13.46
CA MET A 66 18.63 20.93 13.79
C MET A 66 18.90 19.58 14.46
N TRP A 67 19.88 18.84 13.95
CA TRP A 67 20.28 17.55 14.51
C TRP A 67 20.87 17.67 15.91
N ASP A 68 21.81 18.61 16.11
CA ASP A 68 22.43 18.88 17.40
C ASP A 68 21.36 19.28 18.45
N ASN A 69 20.29 19.96 18.03
CA ASN A 69 19.15 20.28 18.90
C ASN A 69 18.30 19.05 19.27
N ILE A 70 18.04 18.14 18.33
CA ILE A 70 17.29 16.89 18.59
C ILE A 70 18.06 16.00 19.57
N LEU A 71 19.36 15.81 19.33
CA LEU A 71 20.24 15.09 20.26
C LEU A 71 20.40 15.84 21.60
N GLY A 72 20.21 17.15 21.57
CA GLY A 72 20.24 18.05 22.72
C GLY A 72 19.02 17.96 23.64
N ALA A 73 17.92 17.34 23.21
CA ALA A 73 16.67 17.31 23.96
C ALA A 73 16.77 16.43 25.21
N ASP A 74 16.13 16.85 26.30
CA ASP A 74 16.17 16.13 27.58
C ASP A 74 15.62 14.71 27.47
N SER A 75 14.58 14.50 26.64
CA SER A 75 14.02 13.17 26.36
C SER A 75 15.01 12.21 25.67
N VAL A 76 16.00 12.74 24.96
CA VAL A 76 17.05 11.97 24.28
C VAL A 76 18.28 11.80 25.19
N LYS A 77 18.67 12.84 25.92
CA LYS A 77 19.80 12.81 26.85
C LYS A 77 19.56 11.91 28.06
N ASN A 78 18.33 11.90 28.57
CA ASN A 78 17.95 11.17 29.77
C ASN A 78 17.49 9.73 29.48
N ALA A 79 17.54 9.29 28.22
CA ALA A 79 17.23 7.91 27.86
C ALA A 79 18.40 6.97 28.21
N ASP A 80 18.10 5.88 28.91
CA ASP A 80 19.12 4.97 29.47
C ASP A 80 19.56 3.90 28.47
N THR A 81 18.69 3.54 27.54
CA THR A 81 18.95 2.52 26.51
C THR A 81 18.99 3.11 25.09
N LEU A 82 19.65 2.40 24.17
CA LEU A 82 19.64 2.76 22.75
C LEU A 82 18.22 2.76 22.18
N GLY A 83 17.37 1.81 22.57
CA GLY A 83 15.98 1.74 22.13
C GLY A 83 15.14 2.94 22.58
N GLU A 84 15.33 3.41 23.80
CA GLU A 84 14.65 4.61 24.33
C GLU A 84 15.14 5.88 23.63
N LYS A 85 16.45 5.99 23.38
CA LYS A 85 17.02 7.09 22.58
C LYS A 85 16.41 7.12 21.19
N GLN A 86 16.36 5.98 20.51
CA GLN A 86 15.74 5.86 19.19
C GLN A 86 14.24 6.24 19.22
N GLY A 87 13.50 5.83 20.26
CA GLY A 87 12.09 6.19 20.44
C GLY A 87 11.89 7.70 20.62
N ALA A 88 12.68 8.33 21.50
CA ALA A 88 12.61 9.76 21.76
C ALA A 88 12.97 10.60 20.53
N ILE A 89 14.03 10.21 19.80
CA ILE A 89 14.44 10.87 18.56
C ILE A 89 13.31 10.74 17.51
N ARG A 90 12.68 9.57 17.35
CA ARG A 90 11.55 9.39 16.41
C ARG A 90 10.37 10.32 16.72
N ILE A 91 10.03 10.49 18.00
CA ILE A 91 8.92 11.37 18.43
C ILE A 91 9.23 12.83 18.11
N LEU A 92 10.43 13.30 18.47
CA LEU A 92 10.86 14.68 18.21
C LEU A 92 10.96 14.97 16.71
N PHE A 93 11.47 13.99 15.95
CA PHE A 93 11.61 14.07 14.51
C PHE A 93 10.25 14.12 13.80
N ARG A 94 9.27 13.33 14.23
CA ARG A 94 7.92 13.28 13.66
C ARG A 94 7.02 14.45 14.07
N SER A 95 7.50 15.43 14.84
CA SER A 95 6.78 16.68 15.02
C SER A 95 6.67 17.42 13.67
N GLN A 96 5.49 17.97 13.37
CA GLN A 96 5.16 18.50 12.04
C GLN A 96 6.19 19.54 11.52
N SER A 97 6.74 20.37 12.40
CA SER A 97 7.74 21.38 12.03
C SER A 97 9.10 20.76 11.67
N ASN A 98 9.58 19.79 12.46
CA ASN A 98 10.92 19.22 12.26
C ASN A 98 10.98 18.31 11.03
N PHE A 99 9.91 17.55 10.78
CA PHE A 99 9.83 16.67 9.62
C PHE A 99 9.83 17.49 8.32
N GLY A 100 8.98 18.52 8.23
CA GLY A 100 8.89 19.39 7.05
C GLY A 100 10.18 20.16 6.77
N ASP A 101 10.83 20.72 7.80
CA ASP A 101 12.08 21.45 7.64
C ASP A 101 13.24 20.53 7.22
N MET A 102 13.30 19.29 7.75
CA MET A 102 14.29 18.29 7.34
C MET A 102 14.08 17.82 5.90
N LEU A 103 12.83 17.60 5.51
CA LEU A 103 12.46 17.24 4.14
C LEU A 103 12.93 18.33 3.16
N TRP A 104 12.61 19.58 3.47
CA TRP A 104 12.99 20.74 2.67
C TRP A 104 14.51 20.92 2.56
N LEU A 105 15.25 20.74 3.65
CA LEU A 105 16.71 20.83 3.63
C LEU A 105 17.32 19.67 2.82
N TYR A 106 16.80 18.45 2.98
CA TYR A 106 17.26 17.26 2.26
C TYR A 106 17.13 17.45 0.74
N GLU A 107 15.97 17.93 0.26
CA GLU A 107 15.72 18.24 -1.15
C GLU A 107 16.77 19.17 -1.78
N LYS A 108 17.41 20.05 -1.00
CA LYS A 108 18.39 21.03 -1.50
C LYS A 108 19.83 20.52 -1.60
N VAL A 109 20.22 19.48 -0.87
CA VAL A 109 21.63 19.07 -0.78
C VAL A 109 21.92 17.62 -1.13
N HIS A 110 20.93 16.73 -1.14
CA HIS A 110 21.14 15.30 -1.40
C HIS A 110 21.83 15.03 -2.75
N ALA A 111 21.50 15.78 -3.81
CA ALA A 111 22.12 15.62 -5.13
C ALA A 111 23.63 15.93 -5.16
N THR A 112 24.16 16.62 -4.15
CA THR A 112 25.59 16.99 -4.10
C THR A 112 26.49 15.85 -3.62
N GLN A 113 25.92 14.85 -2.93
CA GLN A 113 26.62 13.64 -2.46
C GLN A 113 27.96 13.88 -1.74
N THR A 114 28.11 15.03 -1.09
CA THR A 114 29.37 15.39 -0.41
C THR A 114 29.65 14.45 0.77
N ASP A 115 30.92 14.22 1.09
CA ASP A 115 31.32 13.38 2.23
C ASP A 115 30.69 13.84 3.55
N ALA A 116 30.53 15.15 3.72
CA ALA A 116 29.87 15.75 4.89
C ALA A 116 28.37 15.42 4.95
N PHE A 117 27.69 15.37 3.80
CA PHE A 117 26.30 14.96 3.69
C PHE A 117 26.15 13.45 4.00
N ASN A 118 26.98 12.61 3.39
CA ASN A 118 26.96 11.17 3.58
C ASN A 118 27.27 10.77 5.03
N ALA A 119 28.27 11.41 5.66
CA ALA A 119 28.60 11.17 7.06
C ALA A 119 27.44 11.53 8.01
N MET A 120 26.77 12.66 7.75
CA MET A 120 25.61 13.09 8.53
C MET A 120 24.40 12.17 8.32
N PHE A 121 24.20 11.65 7.11
CA PHE A 121 23.11 10.75 6.79
C PHE A 121 23.31 9.34 7.38
N ASN A 122 24.53 8.83 7.39
CA ASN A 122 24.87 7.57 8.05
C ASN A 122 24.68 7.66 9.57
N ASP A 123 24.99 8.81 10.17
CA ASP A 123 24.67 9.08 11.58
C ASP A 123 23.16 9.06 11.83
N LEU A 124 22.37 9.63 10.91
CA LEU A 124 20.91 9.61 10.97
C LEU A 124 20.36 8.17 10.92
N GLU A 125 20.91 7.33 10.04
CA GLU A 125 20.55 5.93 9.90
C GLU A 125 20.86 5.11 11.15
N TYR A 126 22.01 5.38 11.78
CA TYR A 126 22.42 4.77 13.03
C TYR A 126 21.45 5.07 14.19
N TYR A 127 20.94 6.30 14.29
CA TYR A 127 20.07 6.74 15.39
C TYR A 127 18.56 6.64 15.12
N LEU A 128 18.10 6.59 13.86
CA LEU A 128 16.67 6.44 13.53
C LEU A 128 16.30 5.00 13.12
N GLY A 129 17.28 4.24 12.63
CA GLY A 129 17.10 2.97 11.95
C GLY A 129 16.78 3.17 10.47
N ALA A 130 17.27 2.26 9.63
CA ALA A 130 17.18 2.31 8.15
C ALA A 130 15.76 2.55 7.61
N THR A 131 14.73 2.04 8.30
CA THR A 131 13.32 2.18 7.90
C THR A 131 12.84 3.63 7.91
N VAL A 132 13.19 4.41 8.95
CA VAL A 132 12.74 5.81 9.06
C VAL A 132 13.49 6.70 8.08
N VAL A 133 14.75 6.38 7.81
CA VAL A 133 15.56 7.06 6.80
C VAL A 133 15.02 6.80 5.40
N SER A 134 14.59 5.57 5.13
CA SER A 134 13.89 5.22 3.90
C SER A 134 12.55 5.96 3.74
N ASP A 135 11.81 6.21 4.83
CA ASP A 135 10.57 7.01 4.78
C ASP A 135 10.86 8.46 4.37
N ILE A 136 11.88 9.11 4.96
CA ILE A 136 12.30 10.48 4.62
C ILE A 136 12.72 10.58 3.15
N GLN A 137 13.49 9.59 2.66
CA GLN A 137 13.89 9.51 1.27
C GLN A 137 12.68 9.38 0.35
N SER A 138 11.74 8.51 0.71
CA SER A 138 10.53 8.23 -0.08
C SER A 138 9.62 9.46 -0.16
N GLU A 139 9.46 10.20 0.95
CA GLU A 139 8.60 11.37 1.01
C GLU A 139 9.23 12.59 0.28
N ALA A 140 10.57 12.76 0.35
CA ALA A 140 11.29 13.84 -0.34
C ALA A 140 11.31 13.66 -1.87
N ILE A 141 11.25 12.41 -2.31
CA ILE A 141 11.13 12.06 -3.73
C ILE A 141 9.69 12.33 -4.19
N SER A 142 8.67 12.06 -3.35
CA SER A 142 7.27 12.27 -3.70
C SER A 142 6.88 13.75 -3.90
N THR A 143 7.52 14.68 -3.19
CA THR A 143 7.25 16.13 -3.26
C THR A 143 7.83 16.77 -4.53
N GLN A 144 8.95 16.28 -5.04
CA GLN A 144 9.57 16.77 -6.29
C GLN A 144 8.78 16.38 -7.56
N THR A 145 8.05 15.26 -7.54
CA THR A 145 7.29 14.75 -8.69
C THR A 145 5.98 15.51 -8.97
N SER A 146 5.62 16.50 -8.14
CA SER A 146 4.43 17.35 -8.36
C SER A 146 4.60 18.40 -9.47
N ALA A 147 5.79 18.53 -10.06
CA ALA A 147 6.07 19.40 -11.18
C ALA A 147 6.49 18.61 -12.43
N GLN A 148 5.58 18.53 -13.41
CA GLN A 148 5.77 18.10 -14.82
C GLN A 148 5.40 16.66 -15.21
N GLY A 149 4.20 16.52 -15.80
CA GLY A 149 4.05 16.00 -17.17
C GLY A 149 4.10 14.48 -17.43
N THR A 150 2.92 13.86 -17.45
CA THR A 150 2.48 12.77 -18.36
C THR A 150 3.51 11.70 -18.80
N GLY A 151 3.69 10.70 -17.95
CA GLY A 151 4.47 9.47 -18.20
C GLY A 151 5.08 9.00 -16.89
N LYS A 152 4.25 8.43 -15.99
CA LYS A 152 4.59 8.16 -14.59
C LYS A 152 5.98 7.55 -14.42
N GLU A 153 6.88 8.31 -13.82
CA GLU A 153 8.23 7.89 -13.52
C GLU A 153 8.21 6.64 -12.64
N ILE A 154 8.98 5.64 -13.05
CA ILE A 154 9.21 4.41 -12.29
C ILE A 154 9.85 4.80 -10.95
N ASN A 155 9.41 4.20 -9.85
CA ASN A 155 10.09 4.38 -8.57
C ASN A 155 11.46 3.71 -8.63
N GLN A 156 12.52 4.49 -8.91
CA GLN A 156 13.87 3.98 -9.15
C GLN A 156 14.46 3.26 -7.92
N ILE A 157 14.05 3.65 -6.70
CA ILE A 157 14.47 2.97 -5.47
C ILE A 157 13.87 1.56 -5.44
N LEU A 158 12.56 1.43 -5.65
CA LEU A 158 11.90 0.12 -5.69
C LEU A 158 12.43 -0.71 -6.86
N TYR A 159 12.66 -0.11 -8.02
CA TYR A 159 13.24 -0.80 -9.19
C TYR A 159 14.62 -1.40 -8.89
N ASN A 160 15.47 -0.67 -8.19
CA ASN A 160 16.83 -1.13 -7.89
C ASN A 160 16.88 -2.14 -6.72
N ASN A 161 15.95 -2.05 -5.77
CA ASN A 161 16.05 -2.78 -4.49
C ASN A 161 14.96 -3.84 -4.27
N ASN A 162 13.92 -3.89 -5.10
CA ASN A 162 12.82 -4.83 -4.94
C ASN A 162 12.63 -5.65 -6.22
N ALA A 163 13.04 -6.92 -6.17
CA ALA A 163 13.09 -7.78 -7.34
C ALA A 163 11.70 -8.14 -7.92
N VAL A 164 10.65 -8.13 -7.09
CA VAL A 164 9.26 -8.31 -7.58
C VAL A 164 8.81 -7.04 -8.29
N TYR A 165 9.00 -5.85 -7.68
CA TYR A 165 8.67 -4.58 -8.33
C TYR A 165 9.40 -4.42 -9.68
N LYS A 166 10.70 -4.75 -9.71
CA LYS A 166 11.48 -4.76 -10.95
C LYS A 166 10.87 -5.70 -11.99
N HIS A 167 10.50 -6.93 -11.59
CA HIS A 167 9.87 -7.91 -12.46
C HIS A 167 8.56 -7.38 -13.08
N GLU A 168 7.69 -6.78 -12.26
CA GLU A 168 6.45 -6.17 -12.72
C GLU A 168 6.71 -5.00 -13.68
N THR A 169 7.70 -4.16 -13.37
CA THR A 169 8.08 -3.04 -14.23
C THR A 169 8.53 -3.52 -15.61
N ASP A 170 9.42 -4.52 -15.65
CA ASP A 170 9.93 -5.12 -16.88
C ASP A 170 8.83 -5.86 -17.68
N LEU A 171 7.79 -6.37 -16.98
CA LEU A 171 6.61 -6.95 -17.62
C LEU A 171 5.73 -5.89 -18.27
N ILE A 172 5.39 -4.84 -17.52
CA ILE A 172 4.57 -3.74 -18.01
C ILE A 172 5.21 -3.08 -19.24
N ALA A 173 6.54 -2.88 -19.23
CA ALA A 173 7.26 -2.32 -20.36
C ALA A 173 7.17 -3.17 -21.65
N ARG A 174 6.89 -4.47 -21.53
CA ARG A 174 6.69 -5.39 -22.67
C ARG A 174 5.24 -5.50 -23.13
N ILE A 175 4.31 -4.87 -22.43
CA ILE A 175 2.90 -4.86 -22.84
C ILE A 175 2.73 -3.89 -24.00
N ASN A 176 2.41 -4.44 -25.17
CA ASN A 176 2.13 -3.67 -26.39
C ASN A 176 0.72 -3.94 -26.93
N SER A 177 0.00 -4.91 -26.36
CA SER A 177 -1.40 -5.17 -26.69
C SER A 177 -2.16 -5.77 -25.52
N ILE A 178 -3.45 -5.42 -25.46
CA ILE A 178 -4.42 -5.92 -24.51
C ILE A 178 -5.61 -6.50 -25.27
N ASN A 179 -6.13 -7.63 -24.80
CA ASN A 179 -7.26 -8.31 -25.42
C ASN A 179 -8.57 -7.94 -24.70
N THR A 180 -9.03 -6.72 -24.94
CA THR A 180 -10.32 -6.25 -24.44
C THR A 180 -11.49 -6.89 -25.19
N THR A 181 -11.30 -7.44 -26.40
CA THR A 181 -12.38 -8.13 -27.13
C THR A 181 -12.76 -9.45 -26.45
N LYS A 182 -11.76 -10.27 -26.05
CA LYS A 182 -11.99 -11.52 -25.30
C LYS A 182 -12.72 -11.25 -24.00
N PHE A 183 -12.32 -10.21 -23.28
CA PHE A 183 -12.84 -9.85 -21.96
C PHE A 183 -13.82 -8.67 -22.00
N ASN A 184 -14.49 -8.44 -23.13
CA ASN A 184 -15.29 -7.23 -23.31
C ASN A 184 -16.45 -7.17 -22.31
N TRP A 185 -17.11 -8.30 -22.07
CA TRP A 185 -18.19 -8.37 -21.09
C TRP A 185 -17.67 -8.09 -19.67
N ASP A 186 -16.57 -8.73 -19.28
CA ASP A 186 -15.95 -8.59 -17.96
C ASP A 186 -15.50 -7.16 -17.69
N VAL A 187 -14.77 -6.56 -18.63
CA VAL A 187 -14.28 -5.17 -18.52
C VAL A 187 -15.45 -4.19 -18.42
N ASN A 188 -16.46 -4.32 -19.27
CA ASN A 188 -17.64 -3.44 -19.22
C ASN A 188 -18.43 -3.60 -17.92
N ASN A 189 -18.57 -4.84 -17.42
CA ASN A 189 -19.24 -5.10 -16.16
C ASN A 189 -18.44 -4.54 -14.98
N PHE A 190 -17.13 -4.77 -14.97
CA PHE A 190 -16.21 -4.23 -13.97
C PHE A 190 -16.25 -2.70 -13.90
N GLN A 191 -16.18 -2.00 -15.04
CA GLN A 191 -16.30 -0.54 -15.09
C GLN A 191 -17.63 -0.03 -14.50
N LYS A 192 -18.74 -0.71 -14.80
CA LYS A 192 -20.06 -0.37 -14.24
C LYS A 192 -20.11 -0.58 -12.73
N ILE A 193 -19.61 -1.72 -12.25
CA ILE A 193 -19.57 -2.06 -10.82
C ILE A 193 -18.67 -1.08 -10.06
N TYR A 194 -17.47 -0.79 -10.57
CA TYR A 194 -16.55 0.18 -9.98
C TYR A 194 -17.20 1.56 -9.88
N LYS A 195 -17.80 2.06 -10.97
CA LYS A 195 -18.48 3.36 -10.97
C LYS A 195 -19.65 3.41 -9.98
N LYS A 196 -20.46 2.35 -9.90
CA LYS A 196 -21.62 2.27 -8.99
C LYS A 196 -21.20 2.24 -7.52
N ASN A 197 -20.10 1.58 -7.20
CA ASN A 197 -19.65 1.34 -5.82
C ASN A 197 -18.37 2.10 -5.47
N LYS A 198 -18.04 3.17 -6.22
CA LYS A 198 -16.78 3.91 -6.06
C LYS A 198 -16.59 4.41 -4.62
N ALA A 199 -17.66 4.94 -4.02
CA ALA A 199 -17.63 5.41 -2.64
C ALA A 199 -17.26 4.32 -1.63
N THR A 200 -17.72 3.09 -1.83
CA THR A 200 -17.36 1.94 -0.99
C THR A 200 -15.86 1.61 -1.12
N TYR A 201 -15.33 1.59 -2.35
CA TYR A 201 -13.91 1.34 -2.56
C TYR A 201 -13.03 2.48 -2.02
N GLU A 202 -13.45 3.73 -2.16
CA GLU A 202 -12.78 4.90 -1.58
C GLU A 202 -12.79 4.86 -0.04
N GLU A 203 -13.88 4.40 0.57
CA GLU A 203 -13.97 4.22 2.02
C GLU A 203 -12.96 3.17 2.52
N ILE A 204 -12.92 2.00 1.87
CA ILE A 204 -11.97 0.94 2.18
C ILE A 204 -10.54 1.45 1.96
N SER A 205 -10.30 2.17 0.85
CA SER A 205 -9.00 2.76 0.52
C SER A 205 -8.52 3.72 1.61
N LYS A 206 -9.40 4.59 2.11
CA LYS A 206 -9.06 5.53 3.20
C LYS A 206 -8.65 4.81 4.49
N LYS A 207 -9.28 3.66 4.80
CA LYS A 207 -8.99 2.87 6.00
C LYS A 207 -7.73 2.00 5.86
N THR A 208 -7.38 1.60 4.64
CA THR A 208 -6.36 0.57 4.38
C THR A 208 -5.11 1.10 3.68
N GLY A 209 -5.15 2.29 3.09
CA GLY A 209 -4.06 2.83 2.27
C GLY A 209 -3.83 2.08 0.95
N VAL A 210 -4.76 1.22 0.51
CA VAL A 210 -4.67 0.54 -0.79
C VAL A 210 -5.51 1.31 -1.83
N PRO A 211 -5.02 1.57 -3.05
CA PRO A 211 -5.78 2.31 -4.07
C PRO A 211 -7.15 1.69 -4.38
N PRO A 212 -8.22 2.49 -4.57
CA PRO A 212 -9.57 1.98 -4.77
C PRO A 212 -9.71 1.15 -6.05
N GLU A 213 -8.99 1.50 -7.12
CA GLU A 213 -8.95 0.72 -8.36
C GLU A 213 -8.35 -0.66 -8.15
N LEU A 214 -7.29 -0.76 -7.32
CA LEU A 214 -6.64 -2.02 -6.98
C LEU A 214 -7.57 -2.88 -6.11
N ILE A 215 -8.23 -2.30 -5.10
CA ILE A 215 -9.19 -3.01 -4.25
C ILE A 215 -10.31 -3.62 -5.11
N ALA A 216 -10.87 -2.83 -6.05
CA ALA A 216 -11.92 -3.31 -6.93
C ALA A 216 -11.42 -4.45 -7.84
N ALA A 217 -10.21 -4.33 -8.40
CA ALA A 217 -9.65 -5.36 -9.26
C ALA A 217 -9.36 -6.66 -8.50
N LEU A 218 -8.88 -6.60 -7.26
CA LEU A 218 -8.75 -7.77 -6.38
C LEU A 218 -10.12 -8.38 -6.09
N HIS A 219 -11.11 -7.58 -5.70
CA HIS A 219 -12.47 -8.05 -5.44
C HIS A 219 -13.10 -8.76 -6.67
N TYR A 220 -12.81 -8.27 -7.88
CA TYR A 220 -13.22 -8.97 -9.10
C TYR A 220 -12.54 -10.35 -9.21
N ARG A 221 -11.24 -10.45 -8.92
CA ARG A 221 -10.49 -11.71 -9.01
C ARG A 221 -10.89 -12.73 -7.95
N GLU A 222 -11.24 -12.27 -6.75
CA GLU A 222 -11.62 -13.14 -5.63
C GLU A 222 -13.06 -13.65 -5.75
N SER A 223 -14.00 -12.80 -6.21
CA SER A 223 -15.43 -13.16 -6.18
C SER A 223 -16.29 -12.53 -7.29
N GLY A 224 -15.68 -12.00 -8.36
CA GLY A 224 -16.43 -11.35 -9.43
C GLY A 224 -17.11 -10.04 -8.98
N CYS A 225 -16.58 -9.40 -7.93
CA CYS A 225 -17.19 -8.26 -7.24
C CYS A 225 -18.51 -8.58 -6.53
N ASP A 226 -18.66 -9.78 -5.97
CA ASP A 226 -19.81 -10.12 -5.13
C ASP A 226 -19.68 -9.51 -3.72
N PHE A 227 -20.38 -8.40 -3.49
CA PHE A 227 -20.45 -7.71 -2.19
C PHE A 227 -21.12 -8.52 -1.08
N THR A 228 -21.56 -9.75 -1.35
CA THR A 228 -22.05 -10.70 -0.33
C THR A 228 -20.99 -11.72 0.10
N THR A 229 -19.74 -11.57 -0.36
CA THR A 229 -18.62 -12.48 -0.04
C THR A 229 -17.45 -11.78 0.67
N TYR A 230 -16.62 -12.54 1.38
CA TYR A 230 -15.38 -12.05 1.99
C TYR A 230 -14.31 -11.83 0.91
N LEU A 231 -13.64 -10.67 0.97
CA LEU A 231 -12.47 -10.41 0.11
C LEU A 231 -11.28 -11.35 0.42
N HIS A 232 -11.25 -11.94 1.61
CA HIS A 232 -10.16 -12.84 2.02
C HIS A 232 -10.07 -14.10 1.14
N ASN A 233 -11.22 -14.71 0.82
CA ASN A 233 -11.28 -16.07 0.28
C ASN A 233 -12.57 -16.39 -0.50
N GLY A 234 -13.48 -15.43 -0.67
CA GLY A 234 -14.73 -15.62 -1.41
C GLY A 234 -15.86 -16.34 -0.66
N ASP A 235 -15.69 -16.69 0.63
CA ASP A 235 -16.80 -17.28 1.40
C ASP A 235 -17.98 -16.29 1.54
N PRO A 236 -19.23 -16.75 1.71
CA PRO A 236 -20.36 -15.85 1.92
C PRO A 236 -20.32 -15.16 3.29
N LEU A 237 -20.62 -13.85 3.32
CA LEU A 237 -20.73 -13.03 4.54
C LEU A 237 -21.87 -13.51 5.47
N GLY A 238 -21.82 -13.06 6.73
CA GLY A 238 -22.84 -13.36 7.74
C GLY A 238 -22.70 -14.73 8.41
N LYS A 239 -21.63 -15.47 8.09
CA LYS A 239 -21.22 -16.70 8.77
C LYS A 239 -19.69 -16.77 8.86
N PRO A 240 -19.13 -17.54 9.80
CA PRO A 240 -17.70 -17.80 9.87
C PRO A 240 -17.16 -18.38 8.56
N THR A 241 -16.00 -17.89 8.11
CA THR A 241 -15.26 -18.46 6.98
C THR A 241 -14.84 -19.91 7.27
N THR A 242 -14.93 -20.75 6.25
CA THR A 242 -14.48 -22.15 6.27
C THR A 242 -13.21 -22.35 5.44
N HIS A 243 -12.94 -21.46 4.48
CA HIS A 243 -11.65 -21.42 3.80
C HIS A 243 -10.66 -20.55 4.57
N VAL A 244 -9.37 -20.77 4.37
CA VAL A 244 -8.31 -19.96 5.00
C VAL A 244 -8.39 -18.51 4.53
N PRO A 245 -8.33 -17.51 5.42
CA PRO A 245 -8.27 -17.62 6.88
C PRO A 245 -9.63 -18.03 7.49
N GLU A 246 -9.62 -19.12 8.25
CA GLU A 246 -10.83 -19.69 8.86
C GLU A 246 -11.31 -18.85 10.06
N GLY A 247 -12.63 -18.86 10.31
CA GLY A 247 -13.24 -18.27 11.51
C GLY A 247 -13.48 -16.75 11.46
N LYS A 248 -13.25 -16.08 10.33
CA LYS A 248 -13.61 -14.67 10.15
C LYS A 248 -15.12 -14.51 10.04
N ASN A 249 -15.71 -13.55 10.76
CA ASN A 249 -17.16 -13.36 10.79
C ASN A 249 -17.55 -11.87 10.72
N PHE A 250 -17.94 -11.40 9.54
CA PHE A 250 -18.39 -10.04 9.25
C PHE A 250 -19.76 -10.05 8.55
N ASN A 251 -20.56 -9.01 8.79
CA ASN A 251 -21.92 -8.88 8.23
C ASN A 251 -21.99 -8.00 6.97
N ASN A 252 -20.90 -7.32 6.60
CA ASN A 252 -20.84 -6.45 5.43
C ASN A 252 -19.46 -6.52 4.77
N PHE A 253 -19.46 -6.26 3.46
CA PHE A 253 -18.25 -6.31 2.64
C PHE A 253 -17.18 -5.31 3.06
N THR A 254 -17.56 -4.08 3.41
CA THR A 254 -16.61 -3.01 3.73
C THR A 254 -15.71 -3.40 4.90
N ASP A 255 -16.28 -3.87 6.01
CA ASP A 255 -15.50 -4.26 7.20
C ASP A 255 -14.66 -5.51 6.93
N ALA A 256 -15.20 -6.49 6.21
CA ALA A 256 -14.45 -7.67 5.79
C ALA A 256 -13.26 -7.29 4.90
N ALA A 257 -13.46 -6.44 3.90
CA ALA A 257 -12.40 -6.01 2.98
C ALA A 257 -11.32 -5.19 3.71
N VAL A 258 -11.70 -4.36 4.69
CA VAL A 258 -10.73 -3.63 5.53
C VAL A 258 -9.87 -4.61 6.33
N ASP A 259 -10.47 -5.61 6.98
CA ASP A 259 -9.73 -6.64 7.72
C ASP A 259 -8.76 -7.39 6.80
N ALA A 260 -9.23 -7.86 5.63
CA ALA A 260 -8.41 -8.58 4.64
C ALA A 260 -7.16 -7.79 4.22
N LEU A 261 -7.34 -6.50 3.91
CA LEU A 261 -6.26 -5.66 3.39
C LEU A 261 -5.31 -5.20 4.49
N LEU A 262 -5.79 -4.99 5.73
CA LEU A 262 -4.92 -4.68 6.86
C LEU A 262 -4.03 -5.86 7.25
N GLU A 263 -4.48 -7.10 7.11
CA GLU A 263 -3.62 -8.30 7.24
C GLU A 263 -2.50 -8.34 6.21
N LYS A 264 -2.68 -7.65 5.07
CA LYS A 264 -1.69 -7.52 3.99
C LYS A 264 -1.00 -6.16 3.97
N SER A 265 -1.10 -5.37 5.05
CA SER A 265 -0.46 -4.05 5.17
C SER A 265 1.06 -4.09 4.94
N TYR A 266 1.74 -5.16 5.36
CA TYR A 266 3.17 -5.35 5.09
C TYR A 266 3.50 -5.41 3.59
N ILE A 267 2.59 -5.90 2.74
CA ILE A 267 2.74 -5.91 1.28
C ILE A 267 2.57 -4.50 0.72
N ARG A 268 1.54 -3.77 1.21
CA ARG A 268 1.30 -2.37 0.85
C ARG A 268 2.53 -1.53 1.14
N ASP A 269 3.05 -1.64 2.36
CA ASP A 269 4.20 -0.87 2.84
C ASP A 269 5.48 -1.22 2.08
N LYS A 270 5.69 -2.51 1.77
CA LYS A 270 6.83 -2.98 0.95
C LYS A 270 6.92 -2.32 -0.43
N TYR A 271 5.79 -1.92 -1.01
CA TYR A 271 5.72 -1.27 -2.32
C TYR A 271 5.36 0.21 -2.26
N GLY A 272 5.38 0.82 -1.06
CA GLY A 272 5.10 2.25 -0.88
C GLY A 272 3.70 2.67 -1.36
N LEU A 273 2.72 1.77 -1.27
CA LEU A 273 1.35 2.08 -1.68
C LEU A 273 0.62 2.93 -0.64
N SER A 274 -0.14 3.89 -1.13
CA SER A 274 -1.07 4.74 -0.40
C SER A 274 -2.42 4.77 -1.13
N ALA A 275 -3.43 5.35 -0.49
CA ALA A 275 -4.77 5.48 -1.08
C ALA A 275 -4.79 6.21 -2.45
N ASN A 276 -3.82 7.10 -2.67
CA ASN A 276 -3.69 7.89 -3.90
C ASN A 276 -2.62 7.35 -4.84
N SER A 277 -1.99 6.22 -4.52
CA SER A 277 -0.92 5.66 -5.34
C SER A 277 -1.44 5.25 -6.70
N ASP A 278 -0.66 5.60 -7.71
CA ASP A 278 -1.07 5.47 -9.08
C ASP A 278 0.04 4.84 -9.95
N ASP A 279 1.11 4.37 -9.28
CA ASP A 279 2.18 3.51 -9.75
C ASP A 279 1.64 2.11 -10.08
N MET A 280 1.58 1.81 -11.38
CA MET A 280 1.06 0.54 -11.86
C MET A 280 1.96 -0.65 -11.47
N ALA A 281 3.28 -0.47 -11.45
CA ALA A 281 4.20 -1.55 -11.09
C ALA A 281 4.06 -1.91 -9.60
N ALA A 282 3.90 -0.92 -8.72
CA ALA A 282 3.61 -1.15 -7.30
C ALA A 282 2.27 -1.89 -7.11
N MET A 283 1.23 -1.50 -7.83
CA MET A 283 -0.08 -2.17 -7.77
C MET A 283 -0.04 -3.61 -8.29
N MET A 284 0.69 -3.89 -9.37
CA MET A 284 0.88 -5.26 -9.86
C MET A 284 1.71 -6.11 -8.90
N ALA A 285 2.74 -5.52 -8.29
CA ALA A 285 3.61 -6.23 -7.34
C ALA A 285 2.83 -6.58 -6.06
N PHE A 286 1.95 -5.68 -5.61
CA PHE A 286 0.99 -5.95 -4.56
C PHE A 286 0.05 -7.08 -4.96
N ALA A 287 -0.57 -7.02 -6.14
CA ALA A 287 -1.51 -8.04 -6.61
C ALA A 287 -0.87 -9.44 -6.71
N GLU A 288 0.34 -9.54 -7.25
CA GLU A 288 1.04 -10.83 -7.29
C GLU A 288 1.39 -11.34 -5.89
N SER A 289 1.82 -10.45 -5.01
CA SER A 289 2.14 -10.82 -3.61
C SER A 289 0.90 -11.19 -2.80
N TYR A 290 -0.24 -10.56 -3.11
CA TYR A 290 -1.55 -10.82 -2.50
C TYR A 290 -2.04 -12.23 -2.85
N ASN A 291 -2.04 -12.57 -4.15
CA ASN A 291 -2.43 -13.88 -4.64
C ASN A 291 -1.40 -14.98 -4.30
N GLY A 292 -0.11 -14.64 -4.37
CA GLY A 292 1.01 -15.55 -4.11
C GLY A 292 2.06 -15.54 -5.22
N LEU A 293 3.34 -15.55 -4.82
CA LEU A 293 4.52 -15.39 -5.69
C LEU A 293 4.94 -16.68 -6.42
N GLY A 294 4.05 -17.67 -6.58
CA GLY A 294 4.42 -18.98 -7.14
C GLY A 294 4.97 -18.90 -8.57
N TYR A 295 4.43 -18.02 -9.41
CA TYR A 295 4.92 -17.81 -10.77
C TYR A 295 6.29 -17.14 -10.78
N TYR A 296 6.43 -16.01 -10.09
CA TYR A 296 7.72 -15.34 -9.90
C TYR A 296 8.83 -16.28 -9.37
N GLN A 297 8.51 -17.15 -8.40
CA GLN A 297 9.49 -18.02 -7.76
C GLN A 297 9.83 -19.28 -8.57
N TYR A 298 8.82 -19.94 -9.15
CA TYR A 298 8.97 -21.30 -9.70
C TYR A 298 8.76 -21.40 -11.22
N HIS A 299 8.18 -20.39 -11.85
CA HIS A 299 7.84 -20.41 -13.28
C HIS A 299 8.30 -19.15 -14.01
N LYS A 300 9.62 -18.91 -14.07
CA LYS A 300 10.20 -17.70 -14.66
C LYS A 300 9.78 -17.42 -16.12
N ASP A 301 9.37 -18.45 -16.85
CA ASP A 301 8.89 -18.35 -18.24
C ASP A 301 7.37 -18.13 -18.35
N THR A 302 6.65 -18.12 -17.23
CA THR A 302 5.19 -17.91 -17.16
C THR A 302 4.88 -16.75 -16.23
N VAL A 303 4.21 -15.73 -16.76
CA VAL A 303 3.75 -14.59 -15.98
C VAL A 303 2.48 -14.96 -15.23
N SER A 304 2.24 -14.34 -14.09
CA SER A 304 1.03 -14.59 -13.31
C SER A 304 -0.25 -14.29 -14.12
N PRO A 305 -1.11 -15.29 -14.43
CA PRO A 305 -2.41 -15.03 -15.05
C PRO A 305 -3.32 -14.18 -14.17
N TYR A 306 -3.12 -14.23 -12.85
CA TYR A 306 -3.84 -13.39 -11.90
C TYR A 306 -3.64 -11.91 -12.20
N VAL A 307 -2.41 -11.54 -12.53
CA VAL A 307 -2.02 -10.16 -12.78
C VAL A 307 -2.20 -9.79 -14.25
N TYR A 308 -1.78 -10.65 -15.18
CA TYR A 308 -1.58 -10.28 -16.59
C TYR A 308 -2.47 -10.98 -17.63
N SER A 309 -3.44 -11.81 -17.22
CA SER A 309 -4.36 -12.41 -18.18
C SER A 309 -5.04 -11.34 -19.05
N GLY A 310 -5.03 -11.54 -20.37
CA GLY A 310 -5.54 -10.57 -21.33
C GLY A 310 -4.54 -9.53 -21.82
N THR A 311 -3.25 -9.71 -21.54
CA THR A 311 -2.15 -8.94 -22.14
C THR A 311 -1.31 -9.85 -23.05
N ASN A 312 -0.44 -9.29 -23.90
CA ASN A 312 0.48 -10.10 -24.72
C ASN A 312 1.59 -10.81 -23.93
N VAL A 313 1.87 -10.39 -22.69
CA VAL A 313 2.92 -11.02 -21.87
C VAL A 313 2.44 -12.34 -21.24
N TYR A 314 1.13 -12.58 -21.16
CA TYR A 314 0.54 -13.84 -20.74
C TYR A 314 -0.03 -14.62 -21.94
N GLN A 315 0.30 -15.91 -22.03
CA GLN A 315 -0.22 -16.79 -23.09
C GLN A 315 -1.01 -17.96 -22.51
N LYS A 316 -0.41 -18.72 -21.60
CA LYS A 316 -0.95 -19.92 -20.95
C LYS A 316 -0.05 -20.30 -19.77
N GLY A 317 -0.50 -21.26 -18.96
CA GLY A 317 0.18 -21.73 -17.76
C GLY A 317 -0.50 -21.18 -16.52
N LYS A 318 -1.16 -22.06 -15.77
CA LYS A 318 -1.96 -21.66 -14.60
C LYS A 318 -1.97 -22.76 -13.52
N TYR A 319 -1.91 -22.35 -12.26
CA TYR A 319 -2.30 -23.19 -11.12
C TYR A 319 -3.83 -23.34 -11.11
N ASP A 320 -4.34 -24.56 -11.26
CA ASP A 320 -5.78 -24.85 -11.24
C ASP A 320 -6.29 -25.24 -9.83
N TRP A 321 -5.42 -25.75 -8.96
CA TRP A 321 -5.59 -25.82 -7.52
C TRP A 321 -4.22 -25.74 -6.80
N ASP A 322 -4.25 -25.79 -5.48
CA ASP A 322 -3.07 -25.67 -4.63
C ASP A 322 -1.92 -26.56 -5.10
N SER A 323 -0.81 -25.91 -5.45
CA SER A 323 0.45 -26.53 -5.89
C SER A 323 0.38 -27.36 -7.19
N HIS A 324 -0.71 -27.33 -7.95
CA HIS A 324 -0.82 -28.01 -9.24
C HIS A 324 -0.76 -27.03 -10.40
N TYR A 325 0.43 -26.89 -11.00
CA TYR A 325 0.66 -26.04 -12.16
C TYR A 325 0.37 -26.80 -13.47
N ASN A 326 -0.54 -26.26 -14.27
CA ASN A 326 -0.87 -26.76 -15.60
C ASN A 326 -0.31 -25.82 -16.69
N PRO A 327 0.71 -26.23 -17.47
CA PRO A 327 1.36 -25.38 -18.48
C PRO A 327 0.50 -25.08 -19.71
N THR A 328 -0.63 -25.76 -19.87
CA THR A 328 -1.50 -25.61 -21.06
C THR A 328 -2.79 -24.85 -20.77
N LEU A 329 -3.17 -24.72 -19.50
CA LEU A 329 -4.40 -24.03 -19.10
C LEU A 329 -4.27 -22.52 -19.33
N VAL A 330 -5.31 -21.92 -19.90
CA VAL A 330 -5.42 -20.47 -20.11
C VAL A 330 -6.41 -19.90 -19.11
N ASP A 331 -6.13 -18.72 -18.55
CA ASP A 331 -7.06 -18.12 -17.61
C ASP A 331 -8.29 -17.58 -18.35
N ALA A 332 -9.45 -17.90 -17.78
CA ALA A 332 -10.76 -17.49 -18.29
C ALA A 332 -11.18 -16.12 -17.75
N GLN A 333 -10.45 -15.57 -16.78
CA GLN A 333 -10.69 -14.25 -16.20
C GLN A 333 -9.66 -13.22 -16.67
N PRO A 334 -10.02 -11.93 -16.77
CA PRO A 334 -9.06 -10.85 -16.99
C PRO A 334 -8.11 -10.68 -15.80
N GLY A 335 -6.87 -10.30 -16.08
CA GLY A 335 -5.87 -9.97 -15.08
C GLY A 335 -6.11 -8.62 -14.41
N VAL A 336 -5.57 -8.44 -13.20
CA VAL A 336 -5.63 -7.17 -12.45
C VAL A 336 -5.14 -5.98 -13.29
N TYR A 337 -4.06 -6.15 -14.06
CA TYR A 337 -3.53 -5.10 -14.94
C TYR A 337 -4.60 -4.60 -15.91
N LEU A 338 -5.28 -5.53 -16.60
CA LEU A 338 -6.30 -5.20 -17.60
C LEU A 338 -7.48 -4.48 -16.96
N LEU A 339 -7.92 -4.95 -15.79
CA LEU A 339 -9.03 -4.35 -15.04
C LEU A 339 -8.70 -2.90 -14.64
N ILE A 340 -7.57 -2.66 -13.98
CA ILE A 340 -7.16 -1.30 -13.58
C ILE A 340 -6.93 -0.42 -14.81
N ASN A 341 -6.26 -0.95 -15.85
CA ASN A 341 -6.01 -0.19 -17.07
C ASN A 341 -7.33 0.23 -17.77
N SER A 342 -8.38 -0.59 -17.68
CA SER A 342 -9.69 -0.23 -18.25
C SER A 342 -10.39 0.94 -17.56
N LEU A 343 -9.95 1.33 -16.35
CA LEU A 343 -10.47 2.49 -15.63
C LEU A 343 -9.75 3.79 -15.98
N LYS A 344 -8.56 3.70 -16.60
CA LYS A 344 -7.78 4.86 -17.04
C LYS A 344 -8.41 5.44 -18.32
N LYS A 345 -8.49 6.78 -18.38
CA LYS A 345 -9.04 7.51 -19.53
C LYS A 345 -8.02 7.75 -20.62
#